data_AF-R9HUB9-F1
#
_entry.id   AF-R9HUB9-F1
#
_cell.length_a   1.000
_cell.length_b   1.000
_cell.length_c   1.000
_cell.angle_alpha   90.00
_cell.angle_beta   90.00
_cell.angle_gamma   90.00
#
_symmetry.space_group_name_H-M   'P 1'
#
loop_
_entity.id
_entity.type
_entity.pdbx_description
1 polymer ?
#
loop_
_entity_poly.entity_id
_entity_poly.type
_entity_poly.pdbx_seq_one_letter_code
_entity_poly.pdbx_strand_id
1 'polypeptide(L)'
;MFDKSYFETLQDYLASGCTMELTAEELDYYNVLYALVGINRKYGKDNAVAFLMHEPFNVERMRARQMYSEAINLFYLCDTIENDAHRNMMYDNLMKAAQVVLQNATSAKDMEVYGNLTVQAARIKQLDKPDPIKPKEMDEKPIKVYDLDPNAVGLPSANRNLLAAQIDGMQDIPAREKTRLKRDANIIDVDIEEMLDDQEEKTKDIG
;
A
#
# COMPACT_ATOMS: atom_id res chain seq x y z
N MET A 1 17.02 33.24 0.51
CA MET A 1 16.09 32.27 -0.13
C MET A 1 16.22 30.98 0.66
N PHE A 2 15.13 30.49 1.25
CA PHE A 2 15.11 29.33 2.17
C PHE A 2 15.81 29.49 3.54
N ASP A 3 15.68 30.68 4.14
CA ASP A 3 16.24 30.96 5.47
C ASP A 3 15.52 30.20 6.60
N LYS A 4 14.27 29.78 6.36
CA LYS A 4 13.47 28.94 7.26
C LYS A 4 13.43 27.49 6.77
N SER A 5 13.45 26.52 7.69
CA SER A 5 13.15 25.11 7.38
C SER A 5 11.65 24.87 7.53
N TYR A 6 11.08 24.16 6.56
CA TYR A 6 9.69 23.72 6.56
C TYR A 6 9.60 22.18 6.71
N PHE A 7 10.65 21.54 7.23
CA PHE A 7 10.75 20.08 7.29
C PHE A 7 9.59 19.43 8.06
N GLU A 8 9.27 19.90 9.26
CA GLU A 8 8.17 19.35 10.08
C GLU A 8 6.81 19.53 9.39
N THR A 9 6.54 20.72 8.84
CA THR A 9 5.30 20.97 8.08
C THR A 9 5.17 20.05 6.88
N LEU A 10 6.27 19.78 6.17
CA LEU A 10 6.27 18.84 5.04
C LEU A 10 6.08 17.38 5.48
N GLN A 11 6.60 17.00 6.64
CA GLN A 11 6.33 15.68 7.21
C GLN A 11 4.84 15.51 7.55
N ASP A 12 4.23 16.51 8.20
CA ASP A 12 2.81 16.50 8.53
C ASP A 12 1.92 16.51 7.28
N TYR A 13 2.29 17.29 6.26
CA TYR A 13 1.63 17.30 4.95
C TYR A 13 1.65 15.92 4.29
N LEU A 14 2.79 15.24 4.28
CA LEU A 14 2.89 13.88 3.72
C LEU A 14 2.14 12.85 4.57
N ALA A 15 2.21 12.95 5.90
CA ALA A 15 1.52 12.05 6.82
C ALA A 15 -0.01 12.16 6.74
N SER A 16 -0.52 13.37 6.48
CA SER A 16 -1.96 13.64 6.27
C SER A 16 -2.50 13.13 4.92
N GLY A 17 -1.67 12.52 4.07
CA GLY A 17 -2.05 12.11 2.73
C GLY A 17 -2.27 13.28 1.78
N CYS A 18 -1.52 14.38 1.96
CA CYS A 18 -1.62 15.60 1.15
C CYS A 18 -2.99 16.31 1.26
N THR A 19 -3.67 16.18 2.40
CA THR A 19 -4.99 16.82 2.63
C THR A 19 -4.87 18.27 3.13
N MET A 20 -3.68 18.69 3.57
CA MET A 20 -3.39 20.05 4.01
C MET A 20 -2.94 20.92 2.82
N GLU A 21 -3.31 22.20 2.82
CA GLU A 21 -2.80 23.14 1.80
C GLU A 21 -1.44 23.69 2.20
N LEU A 22 -0.43 23.47 1.35
CA LEU A 22 0.88 24.09 1.50
C LEU A 22 0.85 25.54 1.00
N THR A 23 1.55 26.42 1.70
CA THR A 23 1.84 27.77 1.20
C THR A 23 2.78 27.72 -0.01
N ALA A 24 2.82 28.78 -0.82
CA ALA A 24 3.70 28.84 -1.99
C ALA A 24 5.19 28.63 -1.63
N GLU A 25 5.64 29.16 -0.49
CA GLU A 25 7.01 28.99 -0.02
C GLU A 25 7.32 27.55 0.41
N GLU A 26 6.38 26.86 1.05
CA GLU A 26 6.52 25.46 1.47
C GLU A 26 6.54 24.53 0.26
N LEU A 27 5.72 24.83 -0.75
CA LEU A 27 5.70 24.09 -2.01
C LEU A 27 7.01 24.26 -2.79
N ASP A 28 7.55 25.48 -2.86
CA ASP A 28 8.86 25.73 -3.47
C ASP A 28 9.97 25.00 -2.72
N TYR A 29 9.90 24.97 -1.38
CA TYR A 29 10.84 24.22 -0.56
C TYR A 29 10.78 22.71 -0.86
N TYR A 30 9.58 22.14 -0.91
CA TYR A 30 9.35 20.74 -1.27
C TYR A 30 9.93 20.39 -2.65
N ASN A 31 9.64 21.23 -3.66
CA ASN A 31 10.11 21.03 -5.04
C ASN A 31 11.65 21.04 -5.12
N VAL A 32 12.30 21.93 -4.37
CA VAL A 32 13.76 21.99 -4.30
C VAL A 32 14.35 20.76 -3.62
N LEU A 33 13.76 20.30 -2.51
CA LEU A 33 14.20 19.06 -1.85
C LEU A 33 14.02 17.83 -2.77
N TYR A 34 12.93 17.78 -3.55
CA TYR A 34 12.69 16.72 -4.52
C TYR A 34 13.72 16.72 -5.66
N ALA A 35 14.02 17.90 -6.23
CA ALA A 35 15.05 18.05 -7.25
C ALA A 35 16.44 17.65 -6.71
N LEU A 36 16.73 18.01 -5.46
CA LEU A 36 17.98 17.67 -4.79
C LEU A 36 18.19 16.15 -4.65
N VAL A 37 17.12 15.40 -4.35
CA VAL A 37 17.17 13.94 -4.32
C VAL A 37 17.49 13.36 -5.70
N GLY A 38 16.89 13.91 -6.76
CA GLY A 38 17.17 13.50 -8.14
C GLY A 38 18.63 13.70 -8.52
N ILE A 39 19.21 14.85 -8.15
CA ILE A 39 20.62 15.15 -8.41
C ILE A 39 21.53 14.25 -7.57
N ASN A 40 21.21 14.02 -6.30
CA ASN A 40 21.98 13.11 -5.43
C ASN A 40 22.05 11.69 -6.01
N ARG A 41 20.94 11.18 -6.55
CA ARG A 41 20.90 9.84 -7.19
C ARG A 41 21.80 9.73 -8.41
N LYS A 42 21.90 10.79 -9.21
CA LYS A 42 22.61 10.77 -10.51
C LYS A 42 24.08 11.21 -10.40
N TYR A 43 24.36 12.18 -9.55
CA TYR A 43 25.65 12.87 -9.49
C TYR A 43 26.28 12.88 -8.09
N GLY A 44 25.59 12.35 -7.08
CA GLY A 44 26.10 12.24 -5.71
C GLY A 44 25.95 13.51 -4.88
N LYS A 45 26.35 13.40 -3.61
CA LYS A 45 26.15 14.41 -2.56
C LYS A 45 26.75 15.77 -2.87
N ASP A 46 28.01 15.81 -3.33
CA ASP A 46 28.74 17.07 -3.48
C ASP A 46 28.12 17.93 -4.59
N ASN A 47 27.66 17.30 -5.67
CA ASN A 47 26.96 17.97 -6.76
C ASN A 47 25.55 18.43 -6.36
N ALA A 48 24.86 17.67 -5.51
CA ALA A 48 23.57 18.05 -4.96
C ALA A 48 23.66 19.27 -4.03
N VAL A 49 24.71 19.35 -3.22
CA VAL A 49 24.99 20.54 -2.38
C VAL A 49 25.43 21.72 -3.25
N ALA A 50 26.27 21.50 -4.26
CA ALA A 50 26.70 22.54 -5.19
C ALA A 50 25.52 23.15 -5.97
N PHE A 51 24.53 22.35 -6.36
CA PHE A 51 23.30 22.83 -7.01
C PHE A 51 22.58 23.91 -6.19
N LEU A 52 22.47 23.75 -4.88
CA LEU A 52 21.86 24.76 -4.00
C LEU A 52 22.72 26.01 -3.83
N MET A 53 24.04 25.86 -3.94
CA MET A 53 24.99 26.97 -3.76
C MET A 53 25.10 27.87 -5.00
N HIS A 54 24.62 27.43 -6.16
CA HIS A 54 24.68 28.19 -7.42
C HIS A 54 23.31 28.79 -7.79
N GLU A 55 23.31 29.68 -8.78
CA GLU A 55 22.10 30.29 -9.34
C GLU A 55 21.13 29.19 -9.84
N PRO A 56 19.82 29.28 -9.54
CA PRO A 56 19.07 30.44 -9.01
C PRO A 56 19.01 30.57 -7.48
N PHE A 57 19.49 29.58 -6.72
CA PHE A 57 19.17 29.48 -5.28
C PHE A 57 20.17 30.20 -4.36
N ASN A 58 21.46 30.19 -4.72
CA ASN A 58 22.53 30.92 -4.01
C ASN A 58 22.50 30.73 -2.47
N VAL A 59 22.23 29.50 -2.02
CA VAL A 59 22.10 29.17 -0.58
C VAL A 59 23.48 29.03 0.06
N GLU A 60 23.62 29.50 1.29
CA GLU A 60 24.87 29.33 2.06
C GLU A 60 25.21 27.85 2.26
N ARG A 61 26.50 27.50 2.15
CA ARG A 61 26.99 26.11 2.23
C ARG A 61 26.48 25.35 3.47
N MET A 62 26.40 26.01 4.63
CA MET A 62 25.93 25.37 5.86
C MET A 62 24.44 25.02 5.77
N ARG A 63 23.63 25.95 5.26
CA ARG A 63 22.20 25.75 5.01
C ARG A 63 21.94 24.72 3.91
N ALA A 64 22.71 24.71 2.84
CA ALA A 64 22.61 23.72 1.77
C ALA A 64 22.86 22.28 2.28
N ARG A 65 23.79 22.11 3.23
CA ARG A 65 24.02 20.80 3.88
C ARG A 65 22.88 20.39 4.80
N GLN A 66 22.25 21.34 5.50
CA GLN A 66 21.05 21.07 6.28
C GLN A 66 19.90 20.64 5.37
N MET A 67 19.62 21.40 4.32
CA MET A 67 18.61 21.06 3.30
C MET A 67 18.87 19.69 2.66
N TYR A 68 20.15 19.35 2.41
CA TYR A 68 20.50 18.01 1.95
C TYR A 68 20.11 16.92 2.96
N SER A 69 20.38 17.14 4.24
CA SER A 69 20.06 16.18 5.30
C SER A 69 18.54 16.06 5.48
N GLU A 70 17.82 17.18 5.43
CA GLU A 70 16.35 17.27 5.45
C GLU A 70 15.74 16.53 4.25
N ALA A 71 16.27 16.70 3.03
CA ALA A 71 15.80 15.96 1.85
C ALA A 71 16.00 14.45 1.97
N ILE A 72 17.16 14.01 2.46
CA ILE A 72 17.42 12.59 2.65
C ILE A 72 16.47 12.01 3.70
N ASN A 73 16.29 12.68 4.83
CA ASN A 73 15.38 12.22 5.87
C ASN A 73 13.92 12.23 5.38
N LEU A 74 13.49 13.24 4.62
CA LEU A 74 12.12 13.34 4.13
C LEU A 74 11.78 12.24 3.11
N PHE A 75 12.69 11.96 2.16
CA PHE A 75 12.41 11.09 1.02
C PHE A 75 12.96 9.67 1.13
N TYR A 76 13.87 9.39 2.07
CA TYR A 76 14.47 8.06 2.25
C TYR A 76 14.17 7.42 3.61
N LEU A 77 13.16 7.90 4.35
CA LEU A 77 12.54 7.18 5.48
C LEU A 77 11.74 5.93 5.03
N CYS A 78 12.12 5.28 3.93
CA CYS A 78 11.41 4.12 3.38
C CYS A 78 11.77 2.84 4.15
N ASP A 79 11.05 2.59 5.24
CA ASP A 79 11.01 1.30 5.97
C ASP A 79 10.27 0.19 5.18
N THR A 80 9.75 0.50 3.98
CA THR A 80 8.99 -0.41 3.11
C THR A 80 9.79 -0.98 1.94
N ILE A 81 11.09 -0.66 1.83
CA ILE A 81 11.94 -1.29 0.80
C ILE A 81 12.10 -2.75 1.20
N GLU A 82 11.50 -3.65 0.42
CA GLU A 82 11.69 -5.08 0.60
C GLU A 82 13.18 -5.40 0.64
N ASN A 83 13.58 -6.31 1.54
CA ASN A 83 14.97 -6.72 1.68
C ASN A 83 15.60 -7.08 0.32
N ASP A 84 14.81 -7.64 -0.60
CA ASP A 84 15.27 -7.99 -1.94
C ASP A 84 15.57 -6.76 -2.81
N ALA A 85 14.78 -5.69 -2.71
CA ALA A 85 15.11 -4.41 -3.36
C ALA A 85 16.39 -3.80 -2.76
N HIS A 86 16.59 -3.88 -1.44
CA HIS A 86 17.82 -3.41 -0.80
C HIS A 86 19.06 -4.23 -1.21
N ARG A 87 18.91 -5.57 -1.32
CA ARG A 87 19.95 -6.46 -1.88
C ARG A 87 20.29 -6.04 -3.32
N ASN A 88 19.29 -5.71 -4.13
CA ASN A 88 19.48 -5.33 -5.53
C ASN A 88 20.22 -3.99 -5.68
N MET A 89 19.87 -2.99 -4.87
CA MET A 89 20.55 -1.69 -4.87
C MET A 89 22.02 -1.83 -4.46
N MET A 90 22.29 -2.59 -3.41
CA MET A 90 23.66 -2.80 -2.93
C MET A 90 24.48 -3.64 -3.93
N TYR A 91 23.86 -4.63 -4.57
CA TYR A 91 24.48 -5.39 -5.67
C TYR A 91 24.91 -4.48 -6.83
N ASP A 92 24.02 -3.59 -7.30
CA ASP A 92 24.32 -2.69 -8.42
C ASP A 92 25.45 -1.72 -8.07
N ASN A 93 25.45 -1.18 -6.84
CA ASN A 93 26.55 -0.34 -6.35
C ASN A 93 27.89 -1.07 -6.33
N LEU A 94 27.93 -2.31 -5.81
CA LEU A 94 29.15 -3.11 -5.79
C LEU A 94 29.63 -3.49 -7.20
N MET A 95 28.72 -3.83 -8.11
CA MET A 95 29.08 -4.16 -9.49
C MET A 95 29.59 -2.93 -10.26
N LYS A 96 29.02 -1.75 -10.02
CA LYS A 96 29.56 -0.48 -10.55
C LYS A 96 30.96 -0.20 -10.01
N ALA A 97 31.18 -0.38 -8.71
CA ALA A 97 32.51 -0.24 -8.11
C ALA A 97 33.51 -1.25 -8.69
N ALA A 98 33.10 -2.51 -8.83
CA ALA A 98 33.91 -3.55 -9.46
C ALA A 98 34.26 -3.21 -10.92
N GLN A 99 33.30 -2.69 -11.70
CA GLN A 99 33.54 -2.25 -13.07
C GLN A 99 34.61 -1.14 -13.15
N VAL A 100 34.56 -0.17 -12.23
CA VAL A 100 35.56 0.91 -12.14
C VAL A 100 36.93 0.35 -11.76
N VAL A 101 37.00 -0.60 -10.83
CA VAL A 101 38.26 -1.27 -10.46
C VAL A 101 38.82 -2.04 -11.66
N LEU A 102 38.00 -2.78 -12.40
CA LEU A 102 38.41 -3.51 -13.59
C LEU A 102 38.97 -2.59 -14.67
N GLN A 103 38.33 -1.45 -14.91
CA GLN A 103 38.77 -0.48 -15.92
C GLN A 103 40.10 0.20 -15.57
N ASN A 104 40.38 0.37 -14.28
CA ASN A 104 41.57 1.05 -13.78
C ASN A 104 42.65 0.07 -13.25
N ALA A 105 42.45 -1.24 -13.39
CA ALA A 105 43.35 -2.25 -12.84
C ALA A 105 44.69 -2.21 -13.57
N THR A 106 45.76 -2.01 -12.81
CA THR A 106 47.15 -2.03 -13.33
C THR A 106 48.00 -3.10 -12.68
N SER A 107 47.54 -3.64 -11.55
CA SER A 107 48.25 -4.64 -10.76
C SER A 107 47.36 -5.86 -10.46
N ALA A 108 48.00 -6.98 -10.14
CA ALA A 108 47.30 -8.18 -9.68
C ALA A 108 46.49 -7.93 -8.39
N LYS A 109 46.88 -6.95 -7.56
CA LYS A 109 46.13 -6.56 -6.35
C LYS A 109 44.79 -5.90 -6.71
N ASP A 110 44.74 -5.10 -7.77
CA ASP A 110 43.48 -4.47 -8.20
C ASP A 110 42.49 -5.52 -8.71
N MET A 111 43.01 -6.57 -9.37
CA MET A 111 42.20 -7.72 -9.79
C MET A 111 41.72 -8.57 -8.60
N GLU A 112 42.48 -8.64 -7.51
CA GLU A 112 42.04 -9.26 -6.25
C GLU A 112 40.89 -8.46 -5.62
N VAL A 113 40.98 -7.13 -5.62
CA VAL A 113 39.91 -6.23 -5.16
C VAL A 113 38.65 -6.40 -6.01
N TYR A 114 38.80 -6.50 -7.34
CA TYR A 114 37.70 -6.82 -8.25
C TYR A 114 37.01 -8.13 -7.87
N GLY A 115 37.78 -9.22 -7.72
CA GLY A 115 37.25 -10.53 -7.33
C GLY A 115 36.52 -10.49 -5.98
N ASN A 116 37.10 -9.79 -5.00
CA ASN A 116 36.48 -9.61 -3.68
C ASN A 116 35.14 -8.87 -3.76
N LEU A 117 35.04 -7.81 -4.56
CA LEU A 117 33.78 -7.08 -4.77
C LEU A 117 32.72 -7.96 -5.45
N THR A 118 33.10 -8.79 -6.42
CA THR A 118 32.17 -9.72 -7.08
C THR A 118 31.67 -10.80 -6.12
N VAL A 119 32.52 -11.34 -5.25
CA VAL A 119 32.12 -12.32 -4.22
C VAL A 119 31.18 -11.68 -3.19
N GLN A 120 31.46 -10.44 -2.77
CA GLN A 120 30.57 -9.69 -1.88
C GLN A 120 29.21 -9.44 -2.53
N ALA A 121 29.17 -9.05 -3.81
CA ALA A 121 27.94 -8.87 -4.56
C ALA A 121 27.11 -10.17 -4.65
N ALA A 122 27.77 -11.32 -4.89
CA ALA A 122 27.12 -12.63 -4.94
C ALA A 122 26.47 -13.02 -3.59
N ARG A 123 27.16 -12.76 -2.47
CA ARG A 123 26.64 -13.02 -1.12
C ARG A 123 25.42 -12.17 -0.78
N ILE A 124 25.39 -10.92 -1.22
CA ILE A 124 24.24 -10.02 -0.97
C ILE A 124 22.98 -10.56 -1.64
N LYS A 125 23.13 -11.09 -2.85
CA LYS A 125 22.06 -11.75 -3.62
C LYS A 125 21.70 -13.15 -3.11
N GLN A 126 22.37 -13.64 -2.06
CA GLN A 126 22.18 -14.97 -1.49
C GLN A 126 22.36 -16.10 -2.51
N LEU A 127 23.21 -15.91 -3.52
CA LEU A 127 23.54 -16.96 -4.52
C LEU A 127 24.25 -18.17 -3.88
N ASP A 128 24.73 -18.00 -2.65
CA ASP A 128 25.34 -19.05 -1.82
C ASP A 128 24.31 -19.89 -1.06
N LYS A 129 23.04 -19.49 -1.03
CA LYS A 129 21.96 -20.20 -0.32
C LYS A 129 21.10 -21.01 -1.31
N PRO A 130 20.49 -22.12 -0.87
CA PRO A 130 19.54 -22.86 -1.69
C PRO A 130 18.29 -22.01 -1.99
N ASP A 131 17.78 -22.12 -3.22
CA ASP A 131 16.60 -21.37 -3.69
C ASP A 131 15.36 -21.66 -2.83
N PRO A 132 14.49 -20.66 -2.55
CA PRO A 132 13.25 -20.86 -1.83
C PRO A 132 12.27 -21.72 -2.65
N ILE A 133 11.52 -22.59 -1.97
CA ILE A 133 10.49 -23.43 -2.58
C ILE A 133 9.35 -22.51 -3.04
N LYS A 134 9.11 -22.44 -4.35
CA LYS A 134 8.01 -21.65 -4.91
C LYS A 134 6.67 -22.12 -4.30
N PRO A 135 5.79 -21.22 -3.84
CA PRO A 135 4.45 -21.59 -3.41
C PRO A 135 3.77 -22.35 -4.56
N LYS A 136 3.11 -23.48 -4.25
CA LYS A 136 2.28 -24.15 -5.25
C LYS A 136 1.18 -23.17 -5.64
N GLU A 137 1.11 -22.80 -6.91
CA GLU A 137 -0.03 -22.05 -7.44
C GLU A 137 -1.29 -22.87 -7.14
N MET A 138 -2.25 -22.27 -6.44
CA MET A 138 -3.53 -22.91 -6.13
C MET A 138 -4.37 -22.93 -7.41
N ASP A 139 -4.07 -23.89 -8.29
CA ASP A 139 -4.85 -24.15 -9.51
C ASP A 139 -6.20 -24.85 -9.23
N GLU A 140 -6.50 -25.15 -7.97
CA GLU A 140 -7.72 -25.85 -7.59
C GLU A 140 -8.93 -24.89 -7.64
N LYS A 141 -9.87 -25.19 -8.54
CA LYS A 141 -11.13 -24.44 -8.66
C LYS A 141 -11.92 -24.53 -7.36
N PRO A 142 -12.51 -23.42 -6.86
CA PRO A 142 -13.32 -23.45 -5.65
C PRO A 142 -14.55 -24.34 -5.84
N ILE A 143 -14.76 -25.29 -4.91
CA ILE A 143 -15.96 -26.13 -4.87
C ILE A 143 -17.08 -25.30 -4.23
N LYS A 144 -18.17 -25.06 -4.98
CA LYS A 144 -19.36 -24.38 -4.44
C LYS A 144 -20.29 -25.41 -3.81
N VAL A 145 -20.54 -25.27 -2.51
CA VAL A 145 -21.51 -26.09 -1.77
C VAL A 145 -22.69 -25.20 -1.40
N TYR A 146 -23.90 -25.62 -1.75
CA TYR A 146 -25.14 -24.93 -1.41
C TYR A 146 -25.92 -25.83 -0.45
N ASP A 147 -26.20 -25.33 0.74
CA ASP A 147 -27.03 -26.01 1.73
C ASP A 147 -28.11 -25.03 2.25
N LEU A 148 -29.27 -25.57 2.61
CA LEU A 148 -30.36 -24.82 3.22
C LEU A 148 -30.11 -24.61 4.73
N ASP A 149 -29.31 -25.48 5.36
CA ASP A 149 -28.92 -25.31 6.76
C ASP A 149 -27.65 -24.45 6.86
N PRO A 150 -27.71 -23.23 7.45
CA PRO A 150 -26.53 -22.42 7.71
C PRO A 150 -25.45 -23.17 8.51
N ASN A 151 -25.84 -24.10 9.39
CA ASN A 151 -24.89 -24.86 10.20
C ASN A 151 -24.01 -25.78 9.36
N ALA A 152 -24.52 -26.30 8.24
CA ALA A 152 -23.78 -27.18 7.35
C ALA A 152 -22.59 -26.47 6.66
N VAL A 153 -22.68 -25.14 6.54
CA VAL A 153 -21.62 -24.26 6.02
C VAL A 153 -20.90 -23.48 7.14
N GLY A 154 -21.12 -23.86 8.41
CA GLY A 154 -20.48 -23.24 9.58
C GLY A 154 -21.00 -21.86 9.96
N LEU A 155 -22.14 -21.43 9.40
CA LEU A 155 -22.82 -20.20 9.78
C LEU A 155 -23.78 -20.45 10.96
N PRO A 156 -23.90 -19.50 11.91
CA PRO A 156 -24.84 -19.65 13.01
C PRO A 156 -26.28 -19.65 12.50
N SER A 157 -27.11 -20.55 13.03
CA SER A 157 -28.55 -20.54 12.79
C SER A 157 -29.17 -19.20 13.23
N ALA A 158 -30.03 -18.62 12.39
CA ALA A 158 -30.63 -17.32 12.68
C ALA A 158 -31.61 -17.42 13.87
N ASN A 159 -31.51 -16.47 14.81
CA ASN A 159 -32.40 -16.41 15.96
C ASN A 159 -33.77 -15.83 15.55
N ARG A 160 -34.77 -16.71 15.43
CA ARG A 160 -36.13 -16.38 14.99
C ARG A 160 -36.80 -15.29 15.84
N ASN A 161 -36.47 -15.19 17.13
CA ASN A 161 -37.04 -14.17 18.02
C ASN A 161 -36.50 -12.76 17.70
N LEU A 162 -35.20 -12.66 17.37
CA LEU A 162 -34.60 -11.40 16.95
C LEU A 162 -35.13 -10.96 15.57
N LEU A 163 -35.30 -11.92 14.65
CA LEU A 163 -35.90 -11.66 13.35
C LEU A 163 -37.35 -11.17 13.49
N ALA A 164 -38.14 -11.77 14.37
CA ALA A 164 -39.52 -11.34 14.64
C ALA A 164 -39.58 -9.88 15.14
N ALA A 165 -38.72 -9.55 16.11
CA ALA A 165 -38.62 -8.20 16.66
C ALA A 165 -38.17 -7.18 15.61
N GLN A 166 -37.25 -7.58 14.72
CA GLN A 166 -36.78 -6.74 13.62
C GLN A 166 -37.90 -6.46 12.61
N ILE A 167 -38.72 -7.46 12.27
CA ILE A 167 -39.89 -7.29 11.38
C ILE A 167 -40.93 -6.37 12.01
N ASP A 168 -41.20 -6.50 13.31
CA ASP A 168 -42.14 -5.63 14.02
C ASP A 168 -41.69 -4.17 14.07
N GLY A 169 -40.37 -3.93 14.17
CA GLY A 169 -39.76 -2.62 14.19
C GLY A 169 -39.77 -1.85 12.86
N MET A 170 -40.12 -2.50 11.73
CA MET A 170 -40.18 -1.83 10.42
C MET A 170 -41.35 -0.84 10.37
N GLN A 171 -41.11 0.47 10.34
CA GLN A 171 -42.19 1.47 10.38
C GLN A 171 -42.90 1.66 9.03
N ASP A 172 -42.23 1.33 7.92
CA ASP A 172 -42.70 1.62 6.56
C ASP A 172 -43.57 0.53 5.94
N ILE A 173 -43.90 -0.54 6.69
CA ILE A 173 -44.59 -1.72 6.17
C ILE A 173 -45.94 -1.92 6.87
N PRO A 174 -47.05 -2.08 6.12
CA PRO A 174 -48.36 -2.40 6.69
C PRO A 174 -48.35 -3.69 7.51
N ALA A 175 -49.22 -3.78 8.52
CA ALA A 175 -49.29 -4.94 9.42
C ALA A 175 -49.55 -6.29 8.69
N ARG A 176 -50.30 -6.27 7.58
CA ARG A 176 -50.53 -7.45 6.73
C ARG A 176 -49.24 -7.95 6.09
N GLU A 177 -48.40 -7.04 5.59
CA GLU A 177 -47.11 -7.40 4.99
C GLU A 177 -46.06 -7.84 6.02
N LYS A 178 -46.10 -7.27 7.24
CA LYS A 178 -45.29 -7.78 8.36
C LYS A 178 -45.66 -9.22 8.72
N THR A 179 -46.94 -9.55 8.69
CA THR A 179 -47.42 -10.91 8.95
C THR A 179 -46.95 -11.89 7.86
N ARG A 180 -46.97 -11.46 6.59
CA ARG A 180 -46.38 -12.22 5.48
C ARG A 180 -44.88 -12.46 5.68
N LEU A 181 -44.11 -11.41 6.02
CA LEU A 181 -42.67 -11.54 6.26
C LEU A 181 -42.34 -12.49 7.42
N LYS A 182 -43.19 -12.55 8.45
CA LYS A 182 -43.06 -13.51 9.55
C LYS A 182 -43.34 -14.96 9.11
N ARG A 183 -44.30 -15.16 8.19
CA ARG A 183 -44.58 -16.47 7.57
C ARG A 183 -43.41 -16.91 6.68
N ASP A 184 -42.88 -16.02 5.84
CA ASP A 184 -41.72 -16.29 4.97
C ASP A 184 -40.45 -16.62 5.77
N ALA A 185 -40.25 -15.96 6.91
CA ALA A 185 -39.16 -16.24 7.84
C ALA A 185 -39.37 -17.50 8.70
N ASN A 186 -40.46 -18.25 8.48
CA ASN A 186 -40.82 -19.47 9.21
C ASN A 186 -40.90 -19.23 10.75
N ILE A 187 -41.41 -18.05 11.13
CA ILE A 187 -41.67 -17.63 12.51
C ILE A 187 -43.11 -17.98 12.90
N ILE A 188 -44.04 -17.82 11.95
CA ILE A 188 -45.45 -18.21 12.06
C ILE A 188 -45.70 -19.32 11.05
N ASP A 189 -46.53 -20.29 11.41
CA ASP A 189 -46.92 -21.36 10.51
C ASP A 189 -47.59 -20.80 9.25
N VAL A 190 -47.22 -21.39 8.12
CA VAL A 190 -47.71 -20.99 6.81
C VAL A 190 -49.07 -21.65 6.59
N ASP A 191 -50.12 -20.83 6.53
CA ASP A 191 -51.42 -21.26 5.99
C ASP A 191 -51.39 -21.12 4.47
N ILE A 192 -51.27 -22.25 3.78
CA ILE A 192 -51.13 -22.32 2.32
C ILE A 192 -52.44 -21.92 1.63
N GLU A 193 -53.59 -22.16 2.25
CA GLU A 193 -54.90 -21.82 1.68
C GLU A 193 -55.09 -20.30 1.64
N GLU A 194 -54.78 -19.61 2.74
CA GLU A 194 -54.84 -18.14 2.82
C GLU A 194 -53.87 -17.47 1.82
N MET A 195 -52.70 -18.07 1.55
CA MET A 195 -51.74 -17.54 0.59
C MET A 195 -52.21 -17.63 -0.87
N LEU A 196 -52.98 -18.67 -1.22
CA LEU A 196 -53.54 -18.85 -2.56
C LEU A 196 -54.69 -17.85 -2.79
N ASP A 197 -55.56 -17.66 -1.80
CA ASP A 197 -56.64 -16.68 -1.84
C ASP A 197 -56.11 -15.23 -1.96
N ASP A 198 -55.03 -14.90 -1.23
CA ASP A 198 -54.35 -13.60 -1.31
C ASP A 198 -53.73 -13.32 -2.69
N GLN A 199 -53.28 -14.36 -3.41
CA GLN A 199 -52.80 -14.22 -4.78
C GLN A 199 -53.95 -13.96 -5.75
N GLU A 200 -55.08 -14.65 -5.58
CA GLU A 200 -56.28 -14.40 -6.39
C GLU A 200 -56.80 -12.97 -6.23
N GLU A 201 -56.87 -12.42 -5.00
CA GLU A 201 -57.28 -11.03 -4.76
C GLU A 201 -56.38 -10.02 -5.48
N LYS A 202 -55.05 -10.18 -5.42
CA LYS A 202 -54.09 -9.27 -6.07
C LYS A 202 -54.14 -9.31 -7.59
N THR A 203 -54.60 -10.43 -8.16
CA THR A 203 -54.78 -10.56 -9.62
C THR A 203 -56.11 -10.00 -10.13
N LYS A 204 -57.12 -9.81 -9.27
CA LYS A 204 -58.44 -9.28 -9.66
C LYS A 204 -58.42 -7.78 -10.00
N ASP A 205 -57.52 -7.00 -9.40
CA ASP A 205 -57.38 -5.55 -9.66
C ASP A 205 -56.47 -5.22 -10.86
N ILE A 206 -56.02 -6.22 -11.62
CA ILE A 206 -55.19 -6.05 -12.83
C ILE A 206 -55.99 -6.38 -14.12
N GLY A 207 -57.30 -6.61 -14.01
CA GLY A 207 -58.23 -6.88 -15.12
C GLY A 207 -59.03 -5.65 -15.57
#